data_AF-A0ABD2UQ81-F1
#
_entry.id   AF-A0ABD2UQ81-F1
#
_cell.length_a   1.000
_cell.length_b   1.000
_cell.length_c   1.000
_cell.angle_alpha   90.00
_cell.angle_beta   90.00
_cell.angle_gamma   90.00
#
_symmetry.space_group_name_H-M   'P 1'
#
loop_
_entity.id
_entity.type
_entity.pdbx_description
1 polymer ?
#
loop_
_entity_poly.entity_id
_entity_poly.type
_entity_poly.pdbx_seq_one_letter_code
_entity_poly.pdbx_strand_id
1 'polypeptide(L)'
;MEGKAILNLIPICNIRKLILGTSKANLKKMKSRKGNGTTDEILQNAPEFCEVKIICEGKEVVELQMFESPSLRYSSGSPKSIEGQIQNQNQEVQNDQSIGCGGCFRAKVMS
;
A
#
# COMPACT_ATOMS: atom_id res chain seq x y z
N MET A 1 7.59 7.44 -18.68
CA MET A 1 7.00 7.31 -20.04
C MET A 1 5.90 6.24 -20.09
N GLU A 2 6.04 5.22 -19.26
CA GLU A 2 5.18 4.06 -19.10
C GLU A 2 3.75 4.46 -18.71
N GLY A 3 3.57 5.46 -17.84
CA GLY A 3 2.24 5.92 -17.39
C GLY A 3 1.36 6.39 -18.53
N LYS A 4 1.89 7.29 -19.38
CA LYS A 4 1.20 7.77 -20.58
C LYS A 4 0.83 6.66 -21.56
N ALA A 5 1.72 5.69 -21.75
CA ALA A 5 1.44 4.55 -22.63
C ALA A 5 0.27 3.71 -22.09
N ILE A 6 0.27 3.41 -20.78
CA ILE A 6 -0.82 2.69 -20.12
C ILE A 6 -2.13 3.48 -20.24
N LEU A 7 -2.10 4.79 -19.95
CA LEU A 7 -3.28 5.67 -20.04
C LEU A 7 -3.90 5.68 -21.44
N ASN A 8 -3.06 5.72 -22.50
CA ASN A 8 -3.54 5.65 -23.88
C ASN A 8 -4.17 4.30 -24.21
N LEU A 9 -3.69 3.21 -23.61
CA LEU A 9 -4.21 1.87 -23.85
C LEU A 9 -5.52 1.60 -23.12
N ILE A 10 -5.81 2.27 -21.99
CA ILE A 10 -7.07 2.09 -21.23
C ILE A 10 -8.32 2.24 -22.12
N PRO A 11 -8.51 3.35 -22.86
CA PRO A 11 -9.69 3.50 -23.72
C PRO A 11 -9.66 2.61 -24.96
N ILE A 12 -8.47 2.35 -25.52
CA ILE A 12 -8.33 1.49 -26.73
C ILE A 12 -8.75 0.06 -26.41
N CYS A 13 -8.31 -0.45 -25.27
CA CYS A 13 -8.56 -1.83 -24.84
C CYS A 13 -9.81 -1.97 -23.96
N ASN A 14 -10.53 -0.87 -23.69
CA ASN A 14 -11.67 -0.82 -22.79
C ASN A 14 -11.41 -1.49 -21.42
N ILE A 15 -10.25 -1.16 -20.83
CA ILE A 15 -9.86 -1.69 -19.52
C ILE A 15 -10.76 -1.07 -18.45
N ARG A 16 -11.55 -1.90 -17.77
CA ARG A 16 -12.43 -1.45 -16.67
C ARG A 16 -11.81 -1.57 -15.29
N LYS A 17 -10.78 -2.40 -15.14
CA LYS A 17 -10.07 -2.64 -13.87
C LYS A 17 -8.58 -2.72 -14.12
N LEU A 18 -7.81 -1.86 -13.47
CA LEU A 18 -6.36 -1.82 -13.56
C LEU A 18 -5.75 -2.02 -12.17
N ILE A 19 -5.02 -3.12 -12.01
CA ILE A 19 -4.33 -3.45 -10.76
C ILE A 19 -2.85 -3.10 -10.89
N LEU A 20 -2.36 -2.20 -10.04
CA LEU A 20 -0.98 -1.74 -10.04
C LEU A 20 -0.24 -2.24 -8.80
N GLY A 21 0.81 -3.02 -9.02
CA GLY A 21 1.74 -3.40 -7.96
C GLY A 21 2.73 -2.27 -7.68
N THR A 22 3.00 -2.00 -6.40
CA THR A 22 4.04 -1.03 -6.01
C THR A 22 4.89 -1.53 -4.85
N SER A 23 6.12 -1.04 -4.78
CA SER A 23 7.01 -1.30 -3.65
C SER A 23 6.69 -0.37 -2.48
N LYS A 24 7.03 -0.77 -1.25
CA LYS A 24 6.87 0.06 -0.04
C LYS A 24 7.51 1.44 -0.17
N ALA A 25 8.68 1.53 -0.78
CA ALA A 25 9.40 2.79 -0.97
C ALA A 25 8.63 3.75 -1.89
N ASN A 26 8.08 3.24 -2.99
CA ASN A 26 7.28 4.04 -3.92
C ASN A 26 5.92 4.41 -3.32
N LEU A 27 5.30 3.51 -2.57
CA LEU A 27 4.08 3.81 -1.82
C LEU A 27 4.28 4.97 -0.84
N LYS A 28 5.40 4.98 -0.08
CA LYS A 28 5.72 6.07 0.85
C LYS A 28 5.88 7.42 0.13
N LYS A 29 6.53 7.43 -1.03
CA LYS A 29 6.70 8.63 -1.87
C LYS A 29 5.35 9.13 -2.41
N MET A 30 4.50 8.22 -2.87
CA MET A 30 3.15 8.54 -3.36
C MET A 30 2.28 9.14 -2.25
N LYS A 31 2.30 8.55 -1.04
CA LYS A 31 1.59 9.09 0.14
C LYS A 31 2.03 10.51 0.52
N SER A 32 3.31 10.85 0.34
CA SER A 32 3.80 12.20 0.62
C SER A 32 3.38 13.28 -0.40
N ARG A 33 2.53 12.96 -1.39
CA ARG A 33 2.13 13.84 -2.52
C ARG A 33 3.31 14.53 -3.25
N LYS A 34 4.51 13.98 -3.09
CA LYS A 34 5.77 14.49 -3.63
C LYS A 34 6.33 13.58 -4.72
N GLY A 35 5.60 12.52 -5.07
CA GLY A 35 6.04 11.52 -6.03
C GLY A 35 5.45 11.74 -7.40
N ASN A 36 6.27 12.10 -8.39
CA ASN A 36 5.93 12.04 -9.81
C ASN A 36 6.10 10.60 -10.35
N GLY A 37 5.55 9.62 -9.62
CA GLY A 37 5.67 8.21 -9.97
C GLY A 37 4.67 7.80 -11.04
N THR A 38 4.98 6.78 -11.83
CA THR A 38 4.08 6.20 -12.83
C THR A 38 2.71 5.83 -12.24
N THR A 39 2.67 5.27 -11.03
CA THR A 39 1.43 4.91 -10.33
C THR A 39 0.58 6.14 -9.98
N ASP A 40 1.22 7.24 -9.59
CA ASP A 40 0.55 8.50 -9.26
C ASP A 40 -0.05 9.14 -10.52
N GLU A 41 0.71 9.17 -11.61
CA GLU A 41 0.26 9.64 -12.92
C GLU A 41 -0.96 8.84 -13.40
N ILE A 42 -0.92 7.50 -13.30
CA ILE A 42 -2.05 6.66 -13.72
C ILE A 42 -3.27 6.88 -12.82
N LEU A 43 -3.09 6.95 -11.50
CA LEU A 43 -4.20 7.13 -10.56
C LEU A 43 -4.93 8.46 -10.80
N GLN A 44 -4.19 9.53 -11.07
CA GLN A 44 -4.76 10.86 -11.28
C GLN A 44 -5.41 11.05 -12.66
N ASN A 45 -4.90 10.38 -13.69
CA ASN A 45 -5.31 10.62 -15.07
C ASN A 45 -6.12 9.48 -15.70
N ALA A 46 -6.37 8.39 -14.96
CA ALA A 46 -7.19 7.29 -15.45
C ALA A 46 -8.62 7.77 -15.74
N PRO A 47 -9.25 7.29 -16.83
CA PRO A 47 -10.66 7.56 -17.11
C PRO A 47 -11.58 7.03 -16.00
N GLU A 48 -12.72 7.70 -15.78
CA GLU A 48 -13.68 7.36 -14.72
C GLU A 48 -14.24 5.93 -14.82
N PHE A 49 -14.33 5.37 -16.02
CA PHE A 49 -14.82 4.00 -16.23
C PHE A 49 -13.80 2.91 -15.84
N CYS A 50 -12.55 3.29 -15.55
CA CYS A 50 -11.48 2.37 -15.20
C CYS A 50 -11.18 2.43 -13.70
N GLU A 51 -11.60 1.41 -12.96
CA GLU A 51 -11.29 1.23 -11.55
C GLU A 51 -9.79 0.90 -11.36
N VAL A 52 -9.04 1.83 -10.78
CA VAL A 52 -7.61 1.63 -10.48
C VAL A 52 -7.43 1.18 -9.04
N LYS A 53 -6.75 0.05 -8.81
CA LYS A 53 -6.38 -0.44 -7.48
C LYS A 53 -4.88 -0.57 -7.34
N ILE A 54 -4.37 -0.18 -6.18
CA ILE A 54 -2.94 -0.27 -5.87
C ILE A 54 -2.72 -1.37 -4.85
N ILE A 55 -1.84 -2.32 -5.15
CA ILE A 55 -1.47 -3.42 -4.27
C ILE A 55 -0.02 -3.27 -3.84
N CYS A 56 0.22 -3.37 -2.53
CA CYS A 56 1.56 -3.44 -1.96
C CYS A 56 1.62 -4.64 -1.01
N GLU A 57 2.57 -5.55 -1.24
CA GLU A 57 2.76 -6.75 -0.42
C GLU A 57 1.49 -7.59 -0.21
N GLY A 58 0.70 -7.75 -1.27
CA GLY A 58 -0.54 -8.53 -1.25
C GLY A 58 -1.71 -7.84 -0.55
N LYS A 59 -1.57 -6.56 -0.17
CA LYS A 59 -2.64 -5.76 0.44
C LYS A 59 -3.04 -4.61 -0.46
N GLU A 60 -4.35 -4.41 -0.61
CA GLU A 60 -4.90 -3.26 -1.29
C GLU A 60 -4.67 -1.99 -0.46
N VAL A 61 -4.05 -0.99 -1.08
CA VAL A 61 -3.86 0.33 -0.52
C VAL A 61 -5.11 1.13 -0.81
N VAL A 62 -6.06 1.12 0.13
CA VAL A 62 -7.28 1.93 0.02
C VAL A 62 -6.91 3.40 0.21
N GLU A 63 -7.41 4.25 -0.69
CA GLU A 63 -7.20 5.71 -0.74
C GLU A 63 -7.62 6.43 0.56
N LEU A 64 -8.38 5.77 1.44
CA LEU A 64 -8.74 6.26 2.79
C LEU A 64 -7.54 6.44 3.73
N GLN A 65 -6.35 5.93 3.39
CA GLN A 65 -5.09 6.27 4.10
C GLN A 65 -4.32 7.44 3.46
N MET A 66 -4.92 8.15 2.51
CA MET A 66 -4.33 9.32 1.85
C MET A 66 -4.82 10.65 2.46
N PHE A 67 -5.79 10.61 3.39
CA PHE A 67 -6.34 11.79 4.07
C PHE A 67 -6.15 11.83 5.60
N GLU A 68 -5.64 10.78 6.24
CA GLU A 68 -5.40 10.77 7.69
C GLU A 68 -3.90 10.70 8.02
N SER A 69 -3.47 11.74 8.75
CA SER A 69 -2.23 11.86 9.51
C SER A 69 -2.12 10.75 10.59
N PRO A 70 -0.94 10.54 11.20
CA PRO A 70 -0.57 9.24 11.74
C PRO A 70 -1.26 8.88 13.06
N SER A 71 -1.68 7.61 13.14
CA SER A 71 -1.95 6.82 14.35
C SER A 71 -3.31 7.00 15.02
N LEU A 72 -4.21 6.05 14.76
CA LEU A 72 -5.15 5.58 15.78
C LEU A 72 -4.93 4.08 15.98
N ARG A 73 -4.16 3.75 17.01
CA ARG A 73 -4.09 2.40 17.56
C ARG A 73 -5.45 2.11 18.19
N TYR A 74 -6.30 1.35 17.51
CA TYR A 74 -7.53 0.82 18.10
C TYR A 74 -7.17 -0.43 18.90
N SER A 75 -6.96 -0.27 20.21
CA SER A 75 -6.86 -1.41 21.12
C SER A 75 -8.26 -1.72 21.63
N SER A 76 -8.72 -2.94 21.34
CA SER A 76 -9.96 -3.53 21.83
C SER A 76 -10.06 -3.39 23.36
N GLY A 77 -11.20 -2.89 23.82
CA GLY A 77 -11.37 -2.42 25.19
C GLY A 77 -11.51 -3.50 26.26
N SER A 78 -11.32 -3.07 27.51
CA SER A 78 -12.26 -3.21 28.63
C SER A 78 -11.84 -2.28 29.77
N PRO A 79 -12.79 -1.77 30.59
CA PRO A 79 -12.57 -0.58 31.42
C PRO A 79 -11.97 -0.94 32.78
N LYS A 80 -11.07 -0.09 33.31
CA LYS A 80 -10.80 0.06 34.75
C LYS A 80 -9.91 1.28 35.03
N SER A 81 -10.46 2.17 35.85
CA SER A 81 -9.89 3.08 36.86
C SER A 81 -8.60 3.87 36.63
N ILE A 82 -8.65 5.08 37.17
CA ILE A 82 -7.72 6.22 37.19
C ILE A 82 -6.32 5.89 37.75
N GLU A 83 -5.35 6.69 37.27
CA GLU A 83 -4.05 7.10 37.86
C GLU A 83 -2.74 6.44 37.37
N GLY A 84 -1.86 7.29 36.81
CA GLY A 84 -0.44 7.36 37.18
C GLY A 84 0.60 6.40 36.57
N GLN A 85 1.59 7.00 35.91
CA GLN A 85 3.02 6.57 35.81
C GLN A 85 3.49 5.49 34.79
N ILE A 86 4.22 6.01 33.80
CA ILE A 86 5.47 5.56 33.13
C ILE A 86 6.08 4.16 33.45
N GLN A 87 6.43 3.42 32.37
CA GLN A 87 7.68 2.65 32.09
C GLN A 87 7.53 1.15 31.64
N ASN A 88 7.95 0.91 30.38
CA ASN A 88 8.87 -0.14 29.86
C ASN A 88 8.61 -1.68 29.98
N GLN A 89 8.85 -2.34 28.83
CA GLN A 89 9.35 -3.71 28.55
C GLN A 89 8.40 -4.91 28.31
N ASN A 90 8.67 -5.52 27.14
CA ASN A 90 8.71 -6.94 26.78
C ASN A 90 7.48 -7.83 26.97
N GLN A 91 6.97 -8.36 25.85
CA GLN A 91 6.67 -9.80 25.78
C GLN A 91 6.59 -10.30 24.33
N GLU A 92 7.52 -11.20 24.01
CA GLU A 92 7.47 -12.17 22.92
C GLU A 92 6.29 -13.13 23.10
N VAL A 93 5.57 -13.44 22.01
CA VAL A 93 4.95 -14.77 21.81
C VAL A 93 4.98 -15.11 20.31
N GLN A 94 5.71 -16.18 20.00
CA GLN A 94 5.75 -16.88 18.72
C GLN A 94 4.47 -17.71 18.53
N ASN A 95 3.91 -17.79 17.31
CA ASN A 95 3.40 -19.06 16.76
C ASN A 95 3.14 -19.02 15.24
N ASP A 96 3.89 -19.86 14.53
CA ASP A 96 3.60 -20.70 13.36
C ASP A 96 2.83 -20.27 12.09
N GLN A 97 3.55 -20.57 11.00
CA GLN A 97 3.12 -21.20 9.74
C GLN A 97 2.59 -20.32 8.58
N SER A 98 3.58 -19.90 7.77
CA SER A 98 3.71 -20.22 6.35
C SER A 98 2.49 -20.11 5.43
N ILE A 99 2.44 -19.03 4.65
CA ILE A 99 2.22 -19.11 3.20
C ILE A 99 3.20 -18.13 2.52
N GLY A 100 4.44 -18.58 2.30
CA GLY A 100 5.38 -17.85 1.47
C GLY A 100 5.14 -18.18 0.00
N CYS A 101 4.82 -17.18 -0.83
CA CYS A 101 4.85 -17.36 -2.28
C CYS A 101 6.32 -17.45 -2.74
N GLY A 102 6.86 -18.66 -2.74
CA GLY A 102 8.28 -18.97 -2.99
C GLY A 102 8.74 -18.81 -4.44
N GLY A 103 8.24 -17.84 -5.20
CA GLY A 103 8.58 -17.73 -6.63
C GLY A 103 8.53 -16.35 -7.28
N CYS A 104 7.83 -15.35 -6.74
CA CYS A 104 7.48 -14.19 -7.57
C CYS A 104 8.54 -13.08 -7.65
N PHE A 105 9.52 -12.98 -6.75
CA PHE A 105 10.45 -11.84 -6.79
C PHE A 105 11.82 -12.18 -6.18
N ARG A 106 12.65 -12.96 -6.89
CA ARG A 106 14.10 -12.98 -6.62
C ARG A 106 14.80 -12.06 -7.62
N ALA A 107 15.09 -10.83 -7.19
CA ALA A 107 16.10 -10.03 -7.88
C ALA A 107 17.45 -10.75 -7.74
N LYS A 108 18.01 -11.21 -8.87
CA LYS A 108 19.35 -11.78 -8.92
C LYS A 108 20.35 -10.63 -8.71
N VAL A 109 20.92 -10.50 -7.51
CA VAL A 109 22.12 -9.68 -7.32
C VAL A 109 23.26 -10.44 -8.00
N MET A 110 23.83 -9.85 -9.05
CA MET A 110 25.09 -10.30 -9.63
C MET A 110 26.20 -9.46 -9.01
N SER A 111 26.99 -10.08 -8.13
CA SER A 111 28.44 -9.91 -7.90
C SER A 111 28.78 -10.37 -6.49
#